data_AF-A0A938Q173-F1
#
_entry.id   AF-A0A938Q173-F1
#
_cell.length_a   1.000
_cell.length_b   1.000
_cell.length_c   1.000
_cell.angle_alpha   90.00
_cell.angle_beta   90.00
_cell.angle_gamma   90.00
#
_symmetry.space_group_name_H-M   'P 1'
#
loop_
_entity.id
_entity.type
_entity.pdbx_description
1 polymer ?
#
loop_
_entity_poly.entity_id
_entity_poly.type
_entity_poly.pdbx_seq_one_letter_code
_entity_poly.pdbx_strand_id
1 'polypeptide(L)'
;MLRRVGAEPRVVEILGRDGDEVWQRLAARFPESLPTHSREQIFYFDSAWHERRHDYTPDVFASWADAAQLMGNQRMFGGVSFPTLRRVFPRGDDNRAGTRPTLVWIEVSQIELVPAQP
;
A
#
# COMPACT_ATOMS: atom_id res chain seq x y z
N MET A 1 -5.30 22.44 8.64
CA MET A 1 -5.96 21.67 9.73
C MET A 1 -6.47 20.29 9.25
N LEU A 2 -5.70 19.21 9.43
CA LEU A 2 -6.19 17.83 9.25
C LEU A 2 -7.18 17.51 10.38
N ARG A 3 -8.48 17.46 10.08
CA ARG A 3 -9.48 16.95 11.02
C ARG A 3 -9.18 15.47 11.28
N ARG A 4 -8.93 15.10 12.53
CA ARG A 4 -8.89 13.70 12.97
C ARG A 4 -10.31 13.12 12.79
N VAL A 5 -10.58 12.51 11.64
CA VAL A 5 -11.83 11.79 11.40
C VAL A 5 -11.76 10.48 12.20
N GLY A 6 -12.87 10.09 12.80
CA GLY A 6 -13.00 9.13 13.91
C GLY A 6 -12.28 7.78 13.80
N ALA A 7 -11.99 7.24 14.99
CA ALA A 7 -11.42 5.93 15.33
C ALA A 7 -10.06 5.58 14.68
N GLU A 8 -9.09 5.20 15.52
CA GLU A 8 -7.76 4.78 15.06
C GLU A 8 -7.82 3.40 14.39
N PRO A 9 -7.07 3.17 13.29
CA PRO A 9 -6.95 1.84 12.71
C PRO A 9 -6.33 0.88 13.73
N ARG A 10 -6.79 -0.37 13.73
CA ARG A 10 -6.08 -1.43 14.45
C ARG A 10 -4.95 -1.92 13.56
N VAL A 11 -3.72 -1.78 14.03
CA VAL A 11 -2.51 -2.19 13.30
C VAL A 11 -1.82 -3.30 14.08
N VAL A 12 -1.48 -4.39 13.39
CA VAL A 12 -0.65 -5.47 13.93
C VAL A 12 0.57 -5.62 13.03
N GLU A 13 1.75 -5.57 13.65
CA GLU A 13 3.02 -5.84 12.98
C GLU A 13 3.32 -7.34 13.00
N ILE A 14 3.65 -7.90 11.84
CA ILE A 14 3.90 -9.33 11.66
C ILE A 14 5.09 -9.49 10.71
N LEU A 15 6.04 -10.36 11.06
CA LEU A 15 7.06 -10.80 10.11
C LEU A 15 6.45 -11.82 9.15
N GLY A 16 6.69 -11.65 7.85
CA GLY A 16 6.25 -12.62 6.85
C GLY A 16 7.27 -12.84 5.75
N ARG A 17 7.27 -14.04 5.18
CA ARG A 17 8.12 -14.39 4.02
C ARG A 17 7.31 -14.37 2.74
N ASP A 18 7.90 -13.85 1.68
CA ASP A 18 7.43 -14.04 0.30
C ASP A 18 8.65 -14.53 -0.51
N GLY A 19 8.70 -15.84 -0.78
CA GLY A 19 9.94 -16.50 -1.24
C GLY A 19 11.07 -16.38 -0.22
N ASP A 20 12.24 -15.90 -0.67
CA ASP A 20 13.44 -15.71 0.15
C ASP A 20 13.47 -14.33 0.85
N GLU A 21 12.53 -13.44 0.54
CA GLU A 21 12.47 -12.10 1.12
C GLU A 21 11.67 -12.12 2.44
N VAL A 22 12.23 -11.48 3.46
CA VAL A 22 11.58 -11.25 4.75
C VAL A 22 11.02 -9.83 4.76
N TRP A 23 9.72 -9.74 4.99
CA TRP A 23 8.95 -8.51 4.97
C TRP A 23 8.44 -8.17 6.37
N GLN A 24 8.55 -6.91 6.74
CA GLN A 24 7.80 -6.31 7.84
C GLN A 24 6.38 -6.04 7.33
N ARG A 25 5.35 -6.68 7.89
CA ARG A 25 3.96 -6.51 7.46
C ARG A 25 3.18 -5.73 8.50
N LEU A 26 2.45 -4.70 8.05
CA LEU A 26 1.46 -3.99 8.86
C LEU A 26 0.07 -4.34 8.34
N ALA A 27 -0.66 -5.14 9.10
CA ALA A 27 -2.07 -5.41 8.85
C ALA A 27 -2.91 -4.32 9.51
N ALA A 28 -3.61 -3.52 8.72
CA ALA A 28 -4.46 -2.43 9.18
C ALA A 28 -5.94 -2.77 8.95
N ARG A 29 -6.75 -2.58 10.00
CA ARG A 29 -8.21 -2.62 9.92
C ARG A 29 -8.78 -1.26 10.24
N PHE A 30 -9.36 -0.61 9.24
CA PHE A 30 -9.94 0.72 9.35
C PHE A 30 -11.38 0.66 9.93
N PRO A 31 -11.81 1.71 10.65
CA PRO A 31 -13.20 1.82 11.07
C PRO A 31 -14.11 2.10 9.88
N GLU A 32 -15.35 1.62 9.95
CA GLU A 32 -16.34 1.79 8.87
C GLU A 32 -16.71 3.26 8.59
N SER A 33 -16.52 4.13 9.59
CA SER A 33 -16.72 5.58 9.45
C SER A 33 -15.66 6.27 8.59
N LEU A 34 -14.53 5.61 8.31
CA LEU A 34 -13.46 6.19 7.50
C LEU A 34 -13.63 5.75 6.04
N PRO A 35 -13.74 6.68 5.08
CA PRO A 35 -13.90 6.32 3.67
C PRO A 35 -12.57 5.81 3.12
N THR A 36 -12.37 4.49 3.12
CA THR A 36 -11.21 3.82 2.52
C THR A 36 -11.65 2.92 1.37
N HIS A 37 -10.70 2.57 0.49
CA HIS A 37 -10.95 1.66 -0.64
C HIS A 37 -11.19 0.21 -0.21
N SER A 38 -10.69 -0.16 0.98
CA SER A 38 -10.86 -1.45 1.63
C SER A 38 -10.84 -1.24 3.14
N ARG A 39 -11.65 -1.99 3.88
CA ARG A 39 -11.59 -2.00 5.35
C ARG A 39 -10.31 -2.65 5.88
N GLU A 40 -9.82 -3.67 5.17
CA GLU A 40 -8.63 -4.45 5.56
C GLU A 40 -7.54 -4.27 4.50
N GLN A 41 -6.35 -3.89 4.97
CA GLN A 41 -5.21 -3.56 4.12
C GLN A 41 -3.94 -4.13 4.74
N ILE A 42 -3.02 -4.63 3.92
CA ILE A 42 -1.73 -5.14 4.39
C ILE A 42 -0.62 -4.41 3.65
N PHE A 43 0.25 -3.76 4.40
CA PHE A 43 1.42 -3.04 3.89
C PHE A 43 2.68 -3.86 4.16
N TYR A 44 3.55 -3.97 3.16
CA TYR A 44 4.78 -4.76 3.22
C TYR A 44 5.98 -3.82 3.08
N PHE A 45 6.90 -3.91 4.03
CA PHE A 45 8.09 -3.06 4.10
C PHE A 45 9.37 -3.89 4.07
N ASP A 46 10.35 -3.43 3.30
CA ASP A 46 11.70 -4.01 3.34
C ASP A 46 12.41 -3.67 4.66
N SER A 47 13.62 -4.20 4.85
CA SER A 47 14.44 -3.93 6.04
C SER A 47 14.84 -2.46 6.22
N ALA A 48 14.70 -1.64 5.18
CA ALA A 48 14.91 -0.19 5.22
C ALA A 48 13.61 0.59 5.42
N TRP A 49 12.50 -0.09 5.72
CA TRP A 49 11.16 0.50 5.89
C TRP A 49 10.60 1.19 4.65
N HIS A 50 11.05 0.80 3.45
CA HIS A 50 10.38 1.21 2.23
C HIS A 50 9.18 0.31 1.97
N GLU A 51 8.03 0.91 1.69
CA GLU A 51 6.87 0.16 1.24
C GLU A 51 7.17 -0.47 -0.13
N ARG A 52 6.99 -1.79 -0.24
CA ARG A 52 7.26 -2.58 -1.46
C ARG A 52 6.01 -3.20 -2.04
N ARG A 53 5.00 -3.45 -1.22
CA ARG A 53 3.72 -4.03 -1.63
C ARG A 53 2.60 -3.56 -0.71
N HIS A 54 1.42 -3.36 -1.28
CA HIS A 54 0.19 -3.08 -0.56
C HIS A 54 -0.92 -3.96 -1.09
N ASP A 55 -1.50 -4.78 -0.22
CA ASP A 55 -2.61 -5.66 -0.53
C ASP A 55 -3.92 -5.09 0.01
N TYR A 56 -4.94 -5.08 -0.84
CA TYR A 56 -6.29 -4.63 -0.50
C TYR A 56 -7.30 -5.26 -1.45
N THR A 57 -8.58 -5.26 -1.04
CA THR A 57 -9.70 -5.66 -1.89
C THR A 57 -10.57 -4.42 -2.12
N PRO A 58 -10.64 -3.87 -3.34
CA PRO A 58 -11.33 -2.61 -3.59
C PRO A 58 -12.86 -2.79 -3.52
N ASP A 59 -13.41 -2.63 -2.32
CA ASP A 59 -14.84 -2.82 -2.00
C ASP A 59 -15.76 -1.97 -2.90
N VAL A 60 -15.27 -0.82 -3.36
CA VAL A 60 -16.06 0.19 -4.09
C VAL A 60 -16.32 -0.18 -5.56
N PHE A 61 -15.43 -0.91 -6.21
CA PHE A 61 -15.54 -1.17 -7.66
C PHE A 61 -15.19 -2.60 -8.10
N ALA A 62 -14.52 -3.38 -7.27
CA ALA A 62 -14.21 -4.78 -7.56
C ALA A 62 -14.01 -5.57 -6.25
N SER A 63 -15.08 -5.69 -5.46
CA SER A 63 -15.09 -6.39 -4.16
C SER A 63 -14.77 -7.89 -4.23
N TRP A 64 -14.68 -8.45 -5.44
CA TRP A 64 -14.28 -9.84 -5.69
C TRP A 64 -12.81 -9.97 -6.13
N ALA A 65 -12.10 -8.86 -6.33
CA ALA A 65 -10.76 -8.85 -6.91
C ALA A 65 -9.71 -8.43 -5.89
N ASP A 66 -9.14 -9.41 -5.21
CA ASP A 66 -7.96 -9.19 -4.38
C ASP A 66 -6.84 -8.57 -5.20
N ALA A 67 -6.28 -7.46 -4.72
CA ALA A 67 -5.27 -6.70 -5.42
C ALA A 67 -3.94 -6.74 -4.66
N ALA A 68 -2.84 -6.82 -5.42
CA ALA A 68 -1.49 -6.57 -4.97
C ALA A 68 -0.92 -5.36 -5.72
N GLN A 69 -0.70 -4.27 -5.01
CA GLN A 69 -0.05 -3.07 -5.53
C GLN A 69 1.44 -3.11 -5.22
N LEU A 70 2.26 -3.26 -6.25
CA LEU A 70 3.72 -3.28 -6.14
C LEU A 70 4.29 -1.87 -6.27
N MET A 71 5.17 -1.52 -5.32
CA MET A 71 5.85 -0.24 -5.26
C MET A 71 7.28 -0.38 -5.82
N GLY A 72 7.60 0.43 -6.83
CA GLY A 72 8.88 0.40 -7.52
C GLY A 72 9.48 1.79 -7.67
N ASN A 73 10.73 1.83 -8.15
CA ASN A 73 11.47 3.06 -8.41
C ASN A 73 11.45 4.00 -7.18
N GLN A 74 11.88 3.45 -6.04
CA GLN A 74 12.00 4.16 -4.77
C GLN A 74 13.03 5.29 -4.93
N ARG A 75 12.64 6.53 -4.61
CA ARG A 75 13.49 7.73 -4.76
C ARG A 75 13.36 8.63 -3.55
N MET A 76 14.41 9.38 -3.26
CA MET A 76 14.49 10.26 -2.09
C MET A 76 14.25 11.71 -2.49
N PHE A 77 13.31 12.38 -1.80
CA PHE A 77 12.91 13.77 -2.05
C PHE A 77 12.95 14.50 -0.72
N GLY A 78 13.88 15.45 -0.56
CA GLY A 78 14.01 16.27 0.66
C GLY A 78 13.95 15.51 1.99
N GLY A 79 14.58 14.34 2.05
CA GLY A 79 14.63 13.47 3.23
C GLY A 79 13.54 12.39 3.30
N VAL A 80 12.56 12.41 2.41
CA VAL A 80 11.45 11.45 2.37
C VAL A 80 11.62 10.50 1.20
N SER A 81 11.60 9.19 1.47
CA SER A 81 11.59 8.18 0.41
C SER A 81 10.18 7.98 -0.13
N PHE A 82 10.02 7.95 -1.45
CA PHE A 82 8.74 7.75 -2.12
C PHE A 82 8.85 6.87 -3.40
N PRO A 83 7.97 5.87 -3.58
CA PRO A 83 7.95 5.05 -4.79
C PRO A 83 7.30 5.80 -5.95
N THR A 84 8.03 5.94 -7.05
CA THR A 84 7.57 6.67 -8.25
C THR A 84 6.93 5.78 -9.31
N LEU A 85 6.94 4.46 -9.12
CA LEU A 85 6.23 3.50 -9.95
C LEU A 85 5.29 2.66 -9.09
N ARG A 86 4.03 2.52 -9.50
CA ARG A 86 3.06 1.66 -8.82
C ARG A 86 2.32 0.83 -9.86
N ARG A 87 2.27 -0.47 -9.64
CA ARG A 87 1.54 -1.40 -10.52
C ARG A 87 0.64 -2.29 -9.70
N VAL A 88 -0.64 -2.36 -10.08
CA VAL A 88 -1.63 -3.19 -9.42
C VAL A 88 -1.91 -4.41 -10.27
N PHE A 89 -1.89 -5.58 -9.65
CA PHE A 89 -2.21 -6.86 -10.26
C PHE A 89 -3.26 -7.58 -9.42
N PRO A 90 -4.03 -8.51 -10.01
CA PRO A 90 -4.78 -9.47 -9.22
C PRO A 90 -3.83 -10.24 -8.31
N ARG A 91 -4.25 -10.49 -7.08
CA ARG A 91 -3.52 -11.31 -6.10
C ARG A 91 -4.16 -12.69 -6.06
N GLY A 92 -3.32 -13.72 -6.20
CA GLY A 92 -3.76 -15.11 -6.13
C GLY A 92 -3.98 -15.59 -4.69
N ASP A 93 -4.62 -16.74 -4.55
CA ASP A 93 -4.84 -17.43 -3.27
C ASP A 93 -3.53 -17.85 -2.59
N ASP A 94 -2.44 -17.99 -3.36
CA ASP A 94 -1.08 -18.22 -2.84
C ASP A 94 -0.42 -16.94 -2.30
N ASN A 95 -1.19 -15.87 -2.18
CA ASN A 95 -0.76 -14.53 -1.78
C ASN A 95 0.33 -13.94 -2.67
N ARG A 96 0.43 -14.35 -3.94
CA ARG A 96 1.35 -13.72 -4.91
C ARG A 96 0.65 -12.70 -5.77
N ALA A 97 1.39 -11.64 -6.13
CA ALA A 97 0.97 -10.75 -7.19
C ALA A 97 0.99 -11.51 -8.52
N GLY A 98 -0.13 -11.48 -9.25
CA GLY A 98 -0.18 -11.96 -10.62
C GLY A 98 0.73 -11.14 -11.54
N THR A 99 0.93 -11.64 -12.75
CA THR A 99 1.75 -10.94 -13.77
C THR A 99 0.90 -10.19 -14.77
N ARG A 100 -0.38 -10.59 -14.94
CA ARG A 100 -1.36 -9.98 -15.85
C ARG A 100 -2.80 -10.25 -15.37
N PRO A 101 -3.78 -9.42 -15.80
CA PRO A 101 -3.57 -8.12 -16.41
C PRO A 101 -2.98 -7.12 -15.40
N THR A 102 -2.36 -6.05 -15.90
CA THR A 102 -2.09 -4.88 -15.05
C THR A 102 -3.40 -4.11 -14.89
N LEU A 103 -3.90 -4.02 -13.67
CA LEU A 103 -5.15 -3.33 -13.34
C LEU A 103 -4.96 -1.82 -13.31
N VAL A 104 -3.83 -1.38 -12.75
CA VAL A 104 -3.45 0.03 -12.64
C VAL A 104 -1.95 0.16 -12.86
N TRP A 105 -1.54 1.16 -13.62
CA TRP A 105 -0.15 1.56 -13.81
C TRP A 105 -0.04 3.06 -13.53
N ILE A 106 0.75 3.44 -12.54
CA ILE A 106 1.01 4.84 -12.18
C ILE A 106 2.50 5.09 -12.22
N GLU A 107 2.90 6.08 -13.00
CA GLU A 107 4.24 6.66 -12.96
C GLU A 107 4.15 8.11 -12.50
N VAL A 108 4.93 8.44 -11.48
CA VAL A 108 5.04 9.79 -10.94
C VAL A 108 6.32 10.40 -11.46
N SER A 109 6.20 11.33 -12.41
CA SER A 109 7.34 11.98 -13.05
C SER A 109 7.94 13.11 -12.21
N GLN A 110 7.13 13.78 -11.39
CA GLN A 110 7.54 14.93 -10.60
C GLN A 110 6.95 14.87 -9.19
N ILE A 111 7.79 15.12 -8.19
CA ILE A 111 7.43 15.22 -6.78
C ILE A 111 8.09 16.48 -6.24
N GLU A 112 7.28 17.31 -5.58
CA GLU A 112 7.72 18.50 -4.88
C GLU A 112 7.24 18.42 -3.42
N LEU A 113 8.17 18.61 -2.49
CA LEU A 113 7.80 18.75 -1.08
C LEU A 113 7.43 20.20 -0.80
N VAL A 114 6.20 20.40 -0.36
CA VAL A 114 5.69 21.71 0.05
C VAL A 114 5.53 21.77 1.58
N PRO A 115 5.72 22.94 2.22
CA PRO A 115 5.44 23.10 3.63
C PRO A 115 3.99 22.74 3.98
N ALA A 116 3.76 22.13 5.15
CA ALA A 116 2.42 21.83 5.62
C ALA A 116 1.60 23.12 5.76
N GLN A 117 0.41 23.15 5.17
CA GLN A 117 -0.50 24.27 5.37
C GLN A 117 -1.16 24.18 6.76
N PRO A 118 -1.25 25.31 7.50
CA PRO A 118 -1.81 25.32 8.85
C PRO A 118 -3.25 24.79 8.93
#